data_AF-A0A6C0J129-F1
#
_entry.id   AF-A0A6C0J129-F1
#
_cell.length_a   1.000
_cell.length_b   1.000
_cell.length_c   1.000
_cell.angle_alpha   90.00
_cell.angle_beta   90.00
_cell.angle_gamma   90.00
#
_symmetry.space_group_name_H-M   'P 1'
#
loop_
_entity.id
_entity.type
_entity.pdbx_description
1 polymer ?
#
loop_
_entity_poly.entity_id
_entity_poly.type
_entity_poly.pdbx_seq_one_letter_code
_entity_poly.pdbx_strand_id
1 'polypeptide(L)'
;MIYAIAILIVLFLMYEKHTKSDEVDGSKYFYISDGDSKAMYVKMHADGVSSDRLKNFVLMEDEFLSMEQQSVCTGIPLIVQAGVLSNKIKDMFPKYDFSHHVIHLKQIAEPTKIVNRKIKC
;
A
#
# COMPACT_ATOMS: atom_id res chain seq x y z
N MET A 1 -0.44 27.08 -31.64
CA MET A 1 0.31 27.02 -30.36
C MET A 1 -0.57 26.62 -29.18
N ILE A 2 -1.78 27.20 -29.01
CA ILE A 2 -2.71 26.86 -27.92
C ILE A 2 -3.06 25.36 -27.87
N TYR A 3 -3.33 24.73 -29.02
CA TYR A 3 -3.64 23.29 -29.10
C TYR A 3 -2.48 22.39 -28.66
N ALA A 4 -1.23 22.77 -28.95
CA ALA A 4 -0.05 21.98 -28.53
C ALA A 4 0.16 22.04 -27.01
N ILE A 5 -0.10 23.21 -26.39
CA ILE A 5 -0.05 23.38 -24.93
C ILE A 5 -1.16 22.58 -24.25
N ALA A 6 -2.38 22.60 -24.80
CA ALA A 6 -3.50 21.82 -24.27
C ALA A 6 -3.22 20.31 -24.30
N ILE A 7 -2.62 19.79 -25.39
CA ILE A 7 -2.22 18.39 -25.50
C ILE A 7 -1.17 18.04 -24.44
N LEU A 8 -0.18 18.90 -24.22
CA LEU A 8 0.84 18.72 -23.18
C LEU A 8 0.23 18.68 -21.77
N ILE A 9 -0.75 19.54 -21.49
CA ILE A 9 -1.46 19.54 -20.20
C ILE A 9 -2.26 18.26 -20.02
N VAL A 10 -2.98 17.80 -21.05
CA VAL A 10 -3.73 16.53 -21.00
C VAL A 10 -2.79 15.35 -20.79
N LEU A 11 -1.65 15.30 -21.50
CA LEU A 11 -0.64 14.26 -21.32
C LEU A 11 -0.02 14.29 -19.92
N PHE A 12 0.24 15.48 -19.37
CA PHE A 12 0.75 15.65 -18.02
C PHE A 12 -0.27 15.17 -16.96
N LEU A 13 -1.54 15.52 -17.11
CA LEU A 13 -2.63 15.07 -16.23
C LEU A 13 -2.86 13.55 -16.33
N MET A 14 -2.76 12.97 -17.54
CA MET A 14 -2.82 11.52 -17.73
C MET A 14 -1.63 10.80 -17.10
N TYR A 15 -0.43 11.37 -17.21
CA TYR A 15 0.77 10.85 -16.57
C TYR A 15 0.64 10.89 -15.04
N GLU A 16 0.24 12.02 -14.47
CA GLU A 16 -0.04 12.13 -13.04
C GLU A 16 -1.10 11.11 -12.58
N LYS A 17 -2.20 10.95 -13.32
CA LYS A 17 -3.25 9.98 -12.98
C LYS A 17 -2.76 8.53 -13.01
N HIS A 18 -1.90 8.17 -13.97
CA HIS A 18 -1.29 6.84 -14.02
C HIS A 18 -0.32 6.59 -12.87
N THR A 19 0.41 7.63 -12.45
CA THR A 19 1.34 7.53 -11.31
C THR A 19 0.61 7.45 -9.96
N LYS A 20 -0.51 8.18 -9.79
CA LYS A 20 -1.22 8.34 -8.50
C LYS A 20 -2.32 7.32 -8.20
N SER A 21 -2.66 6.42 -9.12
CA SER A 21 -3.61 5.34 -8.79
C SER A 21 -2.86 4.30 -7.97
N ASP A 22 -2.92 4.38 -6.63
CA ASP A 22 -2.29 3.40 -5.72
C ASP A 22 -2.98 2.02 -5.77
N GLU A 23 -4.02 1.89 -6.57
CA GLU A 23 -4.83 0.69 -6.70
C GLU A 23 -4.13 -0.34 -7.61
N VAL A 24 -3.81 -1.49 -7.02
CA VAL A 24 -3.44 -2.71 -7.73
C VAL A 24 -4.70 -3.57 -7.84
N ASP A 25 -4.92 -4.25 -8.98
CA ASP A 25 -6.09 -5.10 -9.16
C ASP A 25 -6.19 -6.16 -8.04
N GLY A 26 -7.34 -6.19 -7.37
CA GLY A 26 -7.58 -7.02 -6.18
C GLY A 26 -7.23 -6.38 -4.83
N SER A 27 -6.68 -5.17 -4.79
CA SER A 27 -6.46 -4.41 -3.54
C SER A 27 -7.52 -3.33 -3.33
N LYS A 28 -7.89 -3.12 -2.06
CA LYS A 28 -8.84 -2.09 -1.60
C LYS A 28 -8.18 -1.06 -0.68
N TYR A 29 -7.14 -1.46 0.05
CA TYR A 29 -6.54 -0.68 1.12
C TYR A 29 -5.14 -0.16 0.77
N PHE A 30 -4.63 -0.43 -0.44
CA PHE A 30 -3.30 0.01 -0.87
C PHE A 30 -3.10 1.53 -0.81
N TYR A 31 -4.17 2.33 -0.94
CA TYR A 31 -4.10 3.79 -0.77
C TYR A 31 -3.62 4.24 0.62
N ILE A 32 -3.72 3.36 1.64
CA ILE A 32 -3.25 3.63 3.01
C ILE A 32 -1.71 3.71 3.06
N SER A 33 -1.04 3.01 2.14
CA SER A 33 0.43 2.96 2.03
C SER A 33 1.07 4.15 1.31
N ASP A 34 0.28 5.13 0.84
CA ASP A 34 0.77 6.29 0.08
C ASP A 34 1.66 5.91 -1.13
N GLY A 35 1.36 4.77 -1.75
CA GLY A 35 2.05 4.26 -2.94
C GLY A 35 3.16 3.25 -2.66
N ASP A 36 3.60 3.06 -1.41
CA ASP A 36 4.69 2.12 -1.08
C ASP A 36 4.34 0.66 -1.44
N SER A 37 3.12 0.21 -1.10
CA SER A 37 2.66 -1.15 -1.42
C SER A 37 2.56 -1.39 -2.93
N LYS A 38 2.14 -0.36 -3.69
CA LYS A 38 2.11 -0.43 -5.16
C LYS A 38 3.52 -0.46 -5.74
N ALA A 39 4.43 0.39 -5.25
CA ALA A 39 5.82 0.39 -5.70
C ALA A 39 6.47 -0.98 -5.46
N MET A 40 6.17 -1.61 -4.33
CA MET A 40 6.63 -2.96 -4.02
C MET A 40 6.05 -4.01 -4.99
N TYR A 41 4.74 -3.97 -5.26
CA TYR A 41 4.09 -4.85 -6.24
C TYR A 41 4.74 -4.75 -7.62
N VAL A 42 4.95 -3.52 -8.11
CA VAL A 42 5.55 -3.26 -9.42
C VAL A 42 6.99 -3.80 -9.46
N LYS A 43 7.76 -3.60 -8.39
CA LYS A 43 9.12 -4.15 -8.28
C LYS A 43 9.12 -5.68 -8.32
N MET A 44 8.28 -6.34 -7.52
CA MET A 44 8.16 -7.79 -7.51
C MET A 44 7.77 -8.35 -8.89
N HIS A 45 6.86 -7.66 -9.58
CA HIS A 45 6.46 -8.03 -10.92
C HIS A 45 7.61 -7.89 -11.92
N ALA A 46 8.36 -6.78 -11.86
CA ALA A 46 9.53 -6.55 -12.70
C ALA A 46 10.66 -7.58 -12.44
N ASP A 47 10.81 -8.02 -11.20
CA ASP A 47 11.78 -9.04 -10.78
C ASP A 47 11.34 -10.48 -11.16
N GLY A 48 10.20 -10.64 -11.84
CA GLY A 48 9.73 -11.91 -12.38
C GLY A 48 9.07 -12.84 -11.35
N VAL A 49 8.53 -12.30 -10.25
CA VAL A 49 7.73 -13.08 -9.30
C VAL A 49 6.48 -13.61 -10.00
N SER A 50 6.17 -14.90 -9.79
CA SER A 50 5.02 -15.53 -10.46
C SER A 50 3.70 -14.86 -10.08
N SER A 51 2.74 -14.86 -11.01
CA SER A 51 1.41 -14.26 -10.83
C SER A 51 0.72 -14.74 -9.55
N ASP A 52 0.79 -16.04 -9.23
CA ASP A 52 0.19 -16.60 -8.00
C ASP A 52 0.85 -16.03 -6.73
N ARG A 53 2.17 -15.84 -6.75
CA ARG A 53 2.88 -15.25 -5.62
C ARG A 53 2.59 -13.76 -5.48
N LEU A 54 2.49 -13.04 -6.60
CA LEU A 54 2.08 -11.63 -6.60
C LEU A 54 0.65 -11.46 -6.07
N LYS A 55 -0.27 -12.35 -6.45
CA LYS A 55 -1.64 -12.35 -5.93
C LYS A 55 -1.64 -12.60 -4.42
N ASN A 56 -0.83 -13.54 -3.94
CA ASN A 56 -0.68 -13.76 -2.50
C ASN A 56 -0.10 -12.54 -1.78
N PHE A 57 0.88 -11.85 -2.36
CA PHE A 57 1.38 -10.59 -1.82
C PHE A 57 0.25 -9.55 -1.70
N VAL A 58 -0.49 -9.31 -2.78
CA VAL A 58 -1.60 -8.34 -2.80
C VAL A 58 -2.62 -8.67 -1.71
N LEU A 59 -3.03 -9.94 -1.57
CA LEU A 59 -4.00 -10.34 -0.56
C LEU A 59 -3.51 -10.07 0.87
N MET A 60 -2.25 -10.40 1.17
CA MET A 60 -1.70 -10.23 2.53
C MET A 60 -1.43 -8.76 2.85
N GLU A 61 -0.94 -8.00 1.89
CA GLU A 61 -0.69 -6.57 2.04
C GLU A 61 -2.03 -5.82 2.23
N ASP A 62 -3.05 -6.19 1.47
CA ASP A 62 -4.40 -5.63 1.62
C ASP A 62 -5.01 -5.94 2.99
N GLU A 63 -4.85 -7.18 3.48
CA GLU A 63 -5.25 -7.57 4.83
C GLU A 63 -4.49 -6.79 5.90
N PHE A 64 -3.18 -6.59 5.73
CA PHE A 64 -2.36 -5.82 6.65
C PHE A 64 -2.81 -4.35 6.76
N LEU A 65 -3.08 -3.71 5.63
CA LEU A 65 -3.58 -2.32 5.60
C LEU A 65 -5.03 -2.21 6.09
N SER A 66 -5.85 -3.25 5.86
CA SER A 66 -7.19 -3.37 6.46
C SER A 66 -7.13 -3.38 7.99
N MET A 67 -6.16 -4.09 8.59
CA MET A 67 -5.96 -4.08 10.04
C MET A 67 -5.59 -2.68 10.55
N GLU A 68 -4.84 -1.88 9.79
CA GLU A 68 -4.57 -0.47 10.14
C GLU A 68 -5.85 0.36 10.17
N GLN A 69 -6.67 0.28 9.12
CA GLN A 69 -7.94 0.99 9.11
C GLN A 69 -8.86 0.52 10.23
N GLN A 70 -9.01 -0.79 10.44
CA GLN A 70 -9.84 -1.34 11.50
C GLN A 70 -9.36 -0.86 12.87
N SER A 71 -8.06 -0.88 13.11
CA SER A 71 -7.48 -0.43 14.38
C SER A 71 -7.77 1.04 14.65
N VAL A 72 -7.60 1.91 13.65
CA VAL A 72 -7.91 3.34 13.76
C VAL A 72 -9.41 3.58 13.93
N CYS A 73 -10.28 2.93 13.15
CA CYS A 73 -11.72 3.16 13.20
C CYS A 73 -12.39 2.61 14.46
N THR A 74 -11.84 1.56 15.06
CA THR A 74 -12.35 1.00 16.32
C THR A 74 -11.67 1.55 17.56
N GLY A 75 -10.49 2.18 17.40
CA GLY A 75 -9.62 2.57 18.51
C GLY A 75 -8.94 1.39 19.23
N ILE A 76 -9.09 0.15 18.72
CA ILE A 76 -8.55 -1.06 19.33
C ILE A 76 -7.21 -1.39 18.65
N PRO A 77 -6.10 -1.52 19.40
CA PRO A 77 -4.81 -1.85 18.81
C PRO A 77 -4.78 -3.31 18.33
N LEU A 78 -4.38 -3.53 17.08
CA LEU A 78 -4.24 -4.86 16.46
C LEU A 78 -2.78 -5.30 16.26
N ILE A 79 -1.87 -4.71 17.04
CA ILE A 79 -0.41 -4.77 16.81
C ILE A 79 0.15 -6.20 16.77
N VAL A 80 -0.37 -7.12 17.59
CA VAL A 80 0.12 -8.50 17.62
C VAL A 80 -0.22 -9.20 16.30
N GLN A 81 -1.46 -9.09 15.84
CA GLN A 81 -1.94 -9.74 14.62
C GLN A 81 -1.26 -9.14 13.38
N ALA A 82 -1.21 -7.81 13.31
CA ALA A 82 -0.55 -7.08 12.24
C ALA A 82 0.96 -7.36 12.20
N GLY A 83 1.60 -7.48 13.37
CA GLY A 83 3.02 -7.82 13.48
C GLY A 83 3.33 -9.22 12.95
N VAL A 84 2.51 -10.21 13.30
CA VAL A 84 2.63 -11.58 12.76
C VAL A 84 2.46 -11.59 11.24
N LEU A 85 1.46 -10.88 10.71
CA LEU A 85 1.23 -10.81 9.27
C LEU A 85 2.38 -10.10 8.54
N SER A 86 2.86 -8.96 9.08
CA SER A 86 4.02 -8.26 8.54
C SER A 86 5.27 -9.15 8.49
N ASN A 87 5.55 -9.91 9.56
CA ASN A 87 6.69 -10.84 9.57
C ASN A 87 6.51 -11.95 8.56
N LYS A 88 5.30 -12.51 8.45
CA LYS A 88 4.96 -13.54 7.47
C LYS A 88 5.17 -13.05 6.02
N ILE A 89 4.82 -11.79 5.71
CA ILE A 89 5.10 -11.17 4.39
C ILE A 89 6.62 -11.10 4.16
N LYS A 90 7.39 -10.60 5.13
CA LYS A 90 8.85 -10.52 5.05
C LYS A 90 9.51 -11.89 4.83
N ASP A 91 9.03 -12.92 5.54
CA ASP A 91 9.54 -14.30 5.43
C ASP A 91 9.23 -14.92 4.06
N MET A 92 8.07 -14.61 3.47
CA MET A 92 7.73 -15.06 2.11
C MET A 92 8.49 -14.33 1.02
N PHE A 93 8.90 -13.09 1.27
CA PHE A 93 9.53 -12.21 0.28
C PHE A 93 10.85 -11.63 0.79
N PRO A 94 11.83 -12.46 1.22
CA PRO A 94 13.01 -11.99 1.95
C PRO A 94 13.98 -11.14 1.12
N LYS A 95 13.80 -11.09 -0.21
CA LYS A 95 14.60 -10.27 -1.13
C LYS A 95 14.15 -8.80 -1.17
N TYR A 96 13.01 -8.47 -0.58
CA TYR A 96 12.37 -7.17 -0.68
C TYR A 96 12.40 -6.42 0.65
N ASP A 97 12.38 -5.09 0.56
CA ASP A 97 12.44 -4.20 1.72
C ASP A 97 11.03 -3.75 2.11
N PHE A 98 10.55 -4.19 3.26
CA PHE A 98 9.25 -3.83 3.84
C PHE A 98 9.40 -2.86 5.02
N SER A 99 10.36 -1.95 4.95
CA SER A 99 10.58 -0.94 6.01
C SER A 99 9.36 -0.04 6.22
N HIS A 100 8.54 0.18 5.18
CA HIS A 100 7.28 0.96 5.28
C HIS A 100 6.30 0.36 6.30
N HIS A 101 6.33 -0.96 6.53
CA HIS A 101 5.48 -1.61 7.54
C HIS A 101 5.66 -1.03 8.94
N VAL A 102 6.82 -0.45 9.27
CA VAL A 102 7.07 0.13 10.59
C VAL A 102 6.10 1.28 10.90
N ILE A 103 5.77 2.11 9.90
CA ILE A 103 4.85 3.25 10.07
C ILE A 103 3.43 2.73 10.31
N HIS A 104 2.99 1.75 9.52
CA HIS A 104 1.69 1.10 9.66
C HIS A 104 1.55 0.39 11.01
N LEU A 105 2.56 -0.37 11.43
CA LEU A 105 2.60 -1.02 12.74
C LEU A 105 2.56 0.01 13.87
N LYS A 106 3.24 1.15 13.73
CA LYS A 106 3.18 2.23 14.72
C LYS A 106 1.78 2.81 14.82
N GLN A 107 1.10 3.05 13.69
CA GLN A 107 -0.29 3.52 13.68
C GLN A 107 -1.24 2.50 14.33
N ILE A 108 -1.07 1.21 14.05
CA ILE A 108 -1.85 0.12 14.63
C ILE A 108 -1.63 0.01 16.15
N ALA A 109 -0.40 0.24 16.62
CA ALA A 109 -0.08 0.22 18.04
C ALA A 109 -0.67 1.41 18.80
N GLU A 110 -0.82 2.56 18.13
CA GLU A 110 -1.30 3.81 18.71
C GLU A 110 -2.54 4.35 17.95
N PRO A 111 -3.67 3.62 17.92
CA PRO A 111 -4.79 3.91 17.01
C PRO A 111 -5.47 5.26 17.25
N THR A 112 -5.33 5.83 18.45
CA THR A 112 -5.87 7.15 18.80
C THR A 112 -4.95 8.30 18.41
N LYS A 113 -3.71 8.04 18.01
CA LYS A 113 -2.78 9.04 17.51
C LYS A 113 -2.88 9.13 16.00
N ILE A 114 -2.73 10.35 15.47
CA ILE A 114 -2.70 10.58 14.03
C ILE A 114 -1.26 10.40 13.54
N VAL A 115 -0.93 9.18 13.10
CA VAL A 115 0.33 8.84 12.41
C VAL A 115 0.09 8.83 10.90
N ASN A 116 -0.97 8.17 10.44
CA ASN A 116 -1.40 8.09 9.05
C ASN A 116 -2.68 8.91 8.82
N ARG A 117 -2.58 9.94 7.97
CA ARG A 117 -3.71 10.86 7.68
C ARG A 117 -4.62 10.39 6.55
N LYS A 118 -4.28 9.27 5.88
CA LYS A 118 -5.04 8.75 4.74
C LYS A 118 -6.26 7.95 5.16
N ILE A 119 -6.26 7.45 6.39
CA ILE A 119 -7.34 6.61 6.91
C ILE A 119 -8.55 7.48 7.20
N LYS A 120 -9.69 7.06 6.64
CA LYS A 120 -11.00 7.63 6.92
C LYS A 120 -11.91 6.55 7.47
N CYS A 121 -12.61 6.95 8.52
CA CYS A 121 -13.75 6.30 9.14
C CYS A 121 -14.90 7.32 9.00
#